data_AF-A0A7I9XL25-F1
#
_entry.id   AF-A0A7I9XL25-F1
#
_cell.length_a   1.000
_cell.length_b   1.000
_cell.length_c   1.000
_cell.angle_alpha   90.00
_cell.angle_beta   90.00
_cell.angle_gamma   90.00
#
_symmetry.space_group_name_H-M   'P 1'
#
loop_
_entity.id
_entity.type
_entity.pdbx_description
1 polymer ?
#
loop_
_entity_poly.entity_id
_entity_poly.type
_entity_poly.pdbx_seq_one_letter_code
_entity_poly.pdbx_strand_id
1 'polypeptide(L)'
;MIEFTDQVVVVTGAGRGLGRLYALELARRGASIVVNDLGGSMHGDGADAHVAELVVDEITAAGGVAVASHDSVGDPAGGAAIVAGAVERFGRLDAVISNAGIFNSIAIEGAPHGIASNTVLPFGFSRMVTDTVDDAAAIEDAGFLQAIRPELVVPIVVYLASRDCELTHQNYSACAGRFARVFVGLGQGWVSEADDAPTADDIAARLAQVSATEPFTVPGSIFDEVFGVCDRLGIAM
;
A
#
# COMPACT_ATOMS: atom_id res chain seq x y z
N MET A 1 19.90 12.75 2.99
CA MET A 1 18.60 13.26 2.48
C MET A 1 18.14 12.24 1.45
N ILE A 2 16.87 11.84 1.45
CA ILE A 2 16.38 10.81 0.52
C ILE A 2 16.19 11.44 -0.86
N GLU A 3 16.99 11.00 -1.83
CA GLU A 3 16.98 11.45 -3.23
C GLU A 3 16.62 10.31 -4.17
N PHE A 4 16.07 10.65 -5.34
CA PHE A 4 15.66 9.70 -6.39
C PHE A 4 16.30 9.99 -7.75
N THR A 5 17.41 10.74 -7.77
CA THR A 5 18.15 11.05 -9.00
C THR A 5 18.50 9.76 -9.76
N ASP A 6 18.29 9.77 -11.07
CA ASP A 6 18.51 8.63 -11.98
C ASP A 6 17.63 7.39 -11.70
N GLN A 7 16.53 7.56 -10.96
CA GLN A 7 15.53 6.52 -10.72
C GLN A 7 14.23 6.79 -11.49
N VAL A 8 13.60 5.72 -11.96
CA VAL A 8 12.31 5.76 -12.65
C VAL A 8 11.23 5.19 -11.75
N VAL A 9 10.16 5.95 -11.55
CA VAL A 9 9.05 5.54 -10.69
C VAL A 9 7.72 5.59 -11.44
N VAL A 10 6.98 4.49 -11.40
CA VAL A 10 5.58 4.45 -11.83
C VAL A 10 4.70 4.74 -10.62
N VAL A 11 3.75 5.67 -10.76
CA VAL A 11 2.70 5.90 -9.78
C VAL A 11 1.36 5.66 -10.47
N THR A 12 0.61 4.66 -10.01
CA THR A 12 -0.73 4.35 -10.54
C THR A 12 -1.78 5.23 -9.86
N GLY A 13 -2.83 5.66 -10.57
CA GLY A 13 -3.84 6.58 -10.02
C GLY A 13 -3.23 7.93 -9.60
N ALA A 14 -2.27 8.41 -10.38
CA ALA A 14 -1.44 9.57 -10.07
C ALA A 14 -2.02 10.91 -10.53
N GLY A 15 -3.19 10.92 -11.16
CA GLY A 15 -3.79 12.13 -11.67
C GLY A 15 -4.36 13.05 -10.60
N ARG A 16 -4.74 12.49 -9.43
CA ARG A 16 -5.41 13.22 -8.34
C ARG A 16 -5.03 12.69 -6.96
N GLY A 17 -5.43 13.43 -5.93
CA GLY A 17 -5.31 13.00 -4.53
C GLY A 17 -3.89 12.60 -4.12
N LEU A 18 -3.78 11.48 -3.40
CA LEU A 18 -2.51 10.98 -2.87
C LEU A 18 -1.52 10.59 -3.99
N GLY A 19 -1.98 9.92 -5.03
CA GLY A 19 -1.11 9.52 -6.15
C GLY A 19 -0.41 10.71 -6.80
N ARG A 20 -1.15 11.81 -7.04
CA ARG A 20 -0.57 13.07 -7.55
C ARG A 20 0.49 13.64 -6.61
N LEU A 21 0.23 13.66 -5.30
CA LEU A 21 1.18 14.17 -4.31
C LEU A 21 2.46 13.33 -4.25
N TYR A 22 2.34 12.01 -4.39
CA TYR A 22 3.50 11.12 -4.48
C TYR A 22 4.32 11.42 -5.74
N ALA A 23 3.67 11.53 -6.90
CA ALA A 23 4.34 11.83 -8.16
C ALA A 23 5.11 13.16 -8.11
N LEU A 24 4.50 14.22 -7.58
CA LEU A 24 5.13 15.54 -7.44
C LEU A 24 6.33 15.51 -6.49
N GLU A 25 6.19 14.88 -5.32
CA GLU A 25 7.29 14.85 -4.33
C GLU A 25 8.47 13.98 -4.80
N LEU A 26 8.21 12.87 -5.50
CA LEU A 26 9.25 12.05 -6.11
C LEU A 26 9.97 12.79 -7.23
N ALA A 27 9.24 13.49 -8.11
CA ALA A 27 9.84 14.31 -9.16
C ALA A 27 10.71 15.44 -8.56
N ARG A 28 10.25 16.09 -7.48
CA ARG A 28 11.03 17.12 -6.76
C ARG A 28 12.34 16.57 -6.19
N ARG A 29 12.42 15.27 -5.93
CA ARG A 29 13.62 14.54 -5.47
C ARG A 29 14.45 13.96 -6.60
N GLY A 30 14.15 14.31 -7.85
CA GLY A 30 14.94 13.95 -9.04
C GLY A 30 14.53 12.66 -9.75
N ALA A 31 13.41 12.04 -9.39
CA ALA A 31 12.89 10.87 -10.11
C ALA A 31 12.35 11.26 -11.51
N SER A 32 12.49 10.35 -12.47
CA SER A 32 11.69 10.36 -13.69
C SER A 32 10.38 9.61 -13.45
N ILE A 33 9.23 10.26 -13.70
CA ILE A 33 7.93 9.73 -13.30
C ILE A 33 7.12 9.22 -14.50
N VAL A 34 6.54 8.03 -14.37
CA VAL A 34 5.38 7.62 -15.16
C VAL A 34 4.12 7.91 -14.35
N VAL A 35 3.38 8.93 -14.77
CA VAL A 35 2.09 9.32 -14.19
C VAL A 35 1.03 8.46 -14.85
N ASN A 36 0.65 7.35 -14.23
CA ASN A 36 -0.43 6.50 -14.72
C ASN A 36 -1.77 6.94 -14.13
N ASP A 37 -2.73 7.29 -14.99
CA ASP A 37 -4.12 7.52 -14.61
C ASP A 37 -5.05 7.36 -15.81
N LEU A 38 -6.13 6.59 -15.64
CA LEU A 38 -7.16 6.40 -16.66
C LEU A 38 -8.07 7.63 -16.81
N GLY A 39 -8.15 8.48 -15.77
CA GLY A 39 -9.05 9.63 -15.68
C GLY A 39 -10.51 9.26 -15.42
N GLY A 40 -10.77 8.03 -14.99
CA GLY A 40 -12.11 7.54 -14.66
C GLY A 40 -12.67 8.08 -13.35
N SER A 41 -13.96 7.86 -13.14
CA SER A 41 -14.65 8.15 -11.89
C SER A 41 -14.21 7.20 -10.76
N MET A 42 -14.56 7.54 -9.52
CA MET A 42 -14.28 6.69 -8.35
C MET A 42 -14.98 5.33 -8.41
N HIS A 43 -16.03 5.20 -9.22
CA HIS A 43 -16.78 3.96 -9.42
C HIS A 43 -16.21 3.13 -10.58
N GLY A 44 -15.15 3.62 -11.25
CA GLY A 44 -14.53 2.97 -12.39
C GLY A 44 -15.17 3.33 -13.74
N ASP A 45 -16.02 4.36 -13.79
CA ASP A 45 -16.71 4.77 -15.01
C ASP A 45 -15.94 5.84 -15.78
N GLY A 46 -15.88 5.71 -17.10
CA GLY A 46 -15.29 6.72 -17.99
C GLY A 46 -13.76 6.72 -18.00
N ALA A 47 -13.20 7.54 -18.89
CA ALA A 47 -11.77 7.76 -19.01
C ALA A 47 -11.53 9.19 -19.51
N ASP A 48 -10.52 9.84 -18.96
CA ASP A 48 -10.09 11.19 -19.35
C ASP A 48 -8.57 11.27 -19.29
N ALA A 49 -7.93 11.08 -20.45
CA ALA A 49 -6.48 11.12 -20.59
C ALA A 49 -5.87 12.44 -20.08
N HIS A 50 -6.62 13.55 -20.10
CA HIS A 50 -6.12 14.85 -19.67
C HIS A 50 -5.74 14.88 -18.17
N VAL A 51 -6.34 14.00 -17.36
CA VAL A 51 -6.09 13.94 -15.92
C VAL A 51 -4.63 13.60 -15.60
N ALA A 52 -4.03 12.66 -16.32
CA ALA A 52 -2.61 12.34 -16.16
C ALA A 52 -1.71 13.45 -16.72
N GLU A 53 -2.08 14.02 -17.88
CA GLU A 53 -1.30 15.05 -18.57
C GLU A 53 -1.13 16.32 -17.73
N LEU A 54 -2.18 16.74 -17.00
CA LEU A 54 -2.10 17.91 -16.11
C LEU A 54 -1.01 17.77 -15.04
N VAL A 55 -0.79 16.56 -14.53
CA VAL A 55 0.25 16.29 -13.53
C VAL A 55 1.63 16.24 -14.18
N VAL A 56 1.74 15.71 -15.40
CA VAL A 56 2.98 15.76 -16.20
C VAL A 56 3.39 17.20 -16.48
N ASP A 57 2.45 18.05 -16.88
CA ASP A 57 2.66 19.47 -17.13
C ASP A 57 3.15 20.18 -15.86
N GLU A 58 2.54 19.88 -14.70
CA GLU A 58 2.95 20.45 -13.42
C GLU A 58 4.36 20.03 -13.00
N ILE A 59 4.70 18.74 -13.15
CA ILE A 59 6.05 18.24 -12.88
C ILE A 59 7.07 18.92 -13.80
N THR A 60 6.74 19.02 -15.09
CA THR A 60 7.64 19.60 -16.11
C THR A 60 7.82 21.10 -15.87
N ALA A 61 6.76 21.82 -15.52
CA ALA A 61 6.82 23.24 -15.17
C ALA A 61 7.68 23.51 -13.92
N ALA A 62 7.74 22.56 -12.99
CA ALA A 62 8.62 22.60 -11.82
C ALA A 62 10.07 22.15 -12.12
N GLY A 63 10.39 21.80 -13.36
CA GLY A 63 11.72 21.36 -13.80
C GLY A 63 12.00 19.87 -13.62
N GLY A 64 10.99 19.06 -13.31
CA GLY A 64 11.09 17.60 -13.24
C GLY A 64 10.89 16.91 -14.59
N VAL A 65 10.96 15.57 -14.58
CA VAL A 65 10.77 14.72 -15.77
C VAL A 65 9.59 13.79 -15.55
N ALA A 66 8.58 13.86 -16.41
CA ALA A 66 7.42 12.98 -16.32
C ALA A 66 6.85 12.62 -17.70
N VAL A 67 6.14 11.48 -17.76
CA VAL A 67 5.34 11.05 -18.93
C VAL A 67 4.02 10.47 -18.44
N ALA A 68 2.95 10.68 -19.21
CA ALA A 68 1.65 10.10 -18.91
C ALA A 68 1.56 8.66 -19.41
N SER A 69 0.81 7.83 -18.68
CA SER A 69 0.27 6.55 -19.14
C SER A 69 -1.23 6.52 -18.86
N HIS A 70 -2.01 6.04 -19.83
CA HIS A 70 -3.47 5.96 -19.75
C HIS A 70 -3.96 4.52 -19.69
N ASP A 71 -3.04 3.57 -19.55
CA ASP A 71 -3.33 2.15 -19.53
C ASP A 71 -4.04 1.77 -18.22
N SER A 72 -4.95 0.81 -18.32
CA SER A 72 -5.70 0.30 -17.17
C SER A 72 -4.83 -0.62 -16.32
N VAL A 73 -4.87 -0.44 -15.00
CA VAL A 73 -4.33 -1.43 -14.04
C VAL A 73 -5.33 -2.55 -13.74
N GLY A 74 -6.55 -2.48 -14.28
CA GLY A 74 -7.62 -3.44 -14.04
C GLY A 74 -7.45 -4.77 -14.77
N ASP A 75 -6.49 -4.88 -15.69
CA ASP A 75 -6.18 -6.11 -16.40
C ASP A 75 -4.65 -6.31 -16.58
N PRO A 76 -4.19 -7.57 -16.76
CA PRO A 76 -2.76 -7.86 -16.90
C PRO A 76 -2.07 -7.21 -18.10
N ALA A 77 -2.79 -6.99 -19.21
CA ALA A 77 -2.20 -6.43 -20.42
C ALA A 77 -1.91 -4.94 -20.26
N GLY A 78 -2.84 -4.20 -19.65
CA GLY A 78 -2.63 -2.80 -19.30
C GLY A 78 -1.50 -2.63 -18.28
N GLY A 79 -1.43 -3.48 -17.25
CA GLY A 79 -0.31 -3.50 -16.31
C GLY A 79 1.05 -3.69 -16.99
N ALA A 80 1.13 -4.62 -17.94
CA ALA A 80 2.35 -4.85 -18.74
C ALA A 80 2.69 -3.63 -19.63
N ALA A 81 1.69 -2.96 -20.21
CA ALA A 81 1.89 -1.77 -21.04
C ALA A 81 2.48 -0.60 -20.24
N ILE A 82 2.03 -0.38 -19.00
CA ILE A 82 2.58 0.67 -18.12
C ILE A 82 4.08 0.45 -17.87
N VAL A 83 4.45 -0.78 -17.52
CA VAL A 83 5.85 -1.16 -17.26
C VAL A 83 6.68 -1.04 -18.53
N ALA A 84 6.16 -1.54 -19.66
CA ALA A 84 6.84 -1.44 -20.95
C ALA A 84 7.08 0.03 -21.34
N GLY A 85 6.09 0.90 -21.13
CA GLY A 85 6.21 2.34 -21.36
C GLY A 85 7.30 2.98 -20.50
N ALA A 86 7.42 2.60 -19.22
CA ALA A 86 8.51 3.08 -18.37
C ALA A 86 9.90 2.70 -18.93
N VAL A 87 10.05 1.41 -19.30
CA VAL A 87 11.30 0.88 -19.84
C VAL A 87 11.63 1.47 -21.21
N GLU A 88 10.65 1.64 -22.09
CA GLU A 88 10.85 2.25 -23.41
C GLU A 88 11.31 3.71 -23.31
N ARG A 89 10.68 4.47 -22.40
CA ARG A 89 10.92 5.92 -22.28
C ARG A 89 12.18 6.26 -21.50
N PHE A 90 12.48 5.48 -20.46
CA PHE A 90 13.55 5.80 -19.51
C PHE A 90 14.62 4.71 -19.37
N GLY A 91 14.46 3.58 -20.06
CA GLY A 91 15.43 2.47 -20.08
C GLY A 91 15.41 1.57 -18.84
N ARG A 92 14.59 1.89 -17.82
CA ARG A 92 14.53 1.16 -16.54
C ARG A 92 13.22 1.43 -15.80
N LEU A 93 12.96 0.65 -14.76
CA LEU A 93 11.95 0.89 -13.73
C LEU A 93 12.54 0.53 -12.37
N ASP A 94 12.53 1.46 -11.42
CA ASP A 94 13.13 1.26 -10.08
C ASP A 94 12.09 1.05 -8.98
N ALA A 95 10.94 1.72 -9.08
CA ALA A 95 9.88 1.59 -8.08
C ALA A 95 8.49 1.70 -8.72
N VAL A 96 7.52 1.02 -8.10
CA VAL A 96 6.10 1.13 -8.43
C VAL A 96 5.33 1.48 -7.16
N ILE A 97 4.63 2.61 -7.19
CA ILE A 97 3.65 2.96 -6.16
C ILE A 97 2.28 2.56 -6.69
N SER A 98 1.85 1.37 -6.28
CA SER A 98 0.49 0.89 -6.51
C SER A 98 -0.45 1.51 -5.48
N ASN A 99 -0.93 2.72 -5.79
CA ASN A 99 -1.97 3.40 -5.00
C ASN A 99 -3.33 2.65 -5.00
N ALA A 100 -3.48 1.62 -5.84
CA ALA A 100 -4.60 0.69 -5.86
C ALA A 100 -4.11 -0.76 -5.64
N GLY A 101 -4.60 -1.46 -4.60
CA GLY A 101 -4.37 -2.90 -4.37
C GLY A 101 -3.79 -3.31 -3.00
N ILE A 102 -3.61 -4.63 -2.77
CA ILE A 102 -3.09 -5.28 -1.54
C ILE A 102 -1.94 -6.26 -1.91
N PHE A 103 -0.87 -6.40 -1.09
CA PHE A 103 0.47 -6.80 -1.58
C PHE A 103 1.31 -7.82 -0.78
N ASN A 104 0.73 -8.80 -0.07
CA ASN A 104 1.56 -9.72 0.74
C ASN A 104 2.46 -10.70 -0.07
N SER A 105 2.00 -11.28 -1.18
CA SER A 105 2.80 -12.31 -1.91
C SER A 105 4.07 -11.74 -2.57
N ILE A 106 4.03 -10.48 -3.03
CA ILE A 106 5.15 -9.85 -3.75
C ILE A 106 6.38 -9.72 -2.84
N ALA A 107 6.19 -9.46 -1.54
CA ALA A 107 7.31 -9.30 -0.62
C ALA A 107 8.14 -10.58 -0.47
N ILE A 108 7.47 -11.74 -0.49
CA ILE A 108 8.11 -13.06 -0.35
C ILE A 108 8.82 -13.44 -1.65
N GLU A 109 8.12 -13.35 -2.78
CA GLU A 109 8.66 -13.73 -4.10
C GLU A 109 9.73 -12.76 -4.60
N GLY A 110 9.64 -11.48 -4.25
CA GLY A 110 10.56 -10.43 -4.67
C GLY A 110 11.87 -10.36 -3.87
N ALA A 111 11.87 -10.80 -2.62
CA ALA A 111 13.04 -10.69 -1.73
C ALA A 111 14.33 -11.32 -2.30
N PRO A 112 14.31 -12.54 -2.91
CA PRO A 112 15.48 -13.12 -3.56
C PRO A 112 16.07 -12.28 -4.71
N HIS A 113 15.28 -11.36 -5.27
CA HIS A 113 15.64 -10.48 -6.37
C HIS A 113 15.97 -9.05 -5.91
N GLY A 114 16.00 -8.79 -4.60
CA GLY A 114 16.20 -7.45 -4.05
C GLY A 114 14.99 -6.52 -4.23
N ILE A 115 13.79 -7.07 -4.43
CA ILE A 115 12.55 -6.31 -4.55
C ILE A 115 11.85 -6.28 -3.20
N ALA A 116 11.72 -5.08 -2.63
CA ALA A 116 10.96 -4.84 -1.41
C ALA A 116 9.50 -4.50 -1.75
N SER A 117 8.56 -4.97 -0.92
CA SER A 117 7.15 -4.62 -1.03
C SER A 117 6.59 -4.33 0.36
N ASN A 118 5.98 -3.16 0.51
CA ASN A 118 5.37 -2.70 1.76
C ASN A 118 4.00 -2.09 1.46
N THR A 119 3.13 -2.09 2.47
CA THR A 119 1.79 -1.52 2.37
C THR A 119 1.65 -0.32 3.30
N VAL A 120 1.02 0.74 2.79
CA VAL A 120 0.58 1.88 3.61
C VAL A 120 -0.93 1.87 3.66
N LEU A 121 -1.49 2.08 4.85
CA LEU A 121 -2.91 2.30 5.14
C LEU A 121 -3.08 3.80 5.37
N PRO A 122 -3.21 4.60 4.28
CA PRO A 122 -3.23 6.04 4.36
C PRO A 122 -4.58 6.54 4.91
N PHE A 123 -4.52 7.54 5.78
CA PHE A 123 -5.67 8.39 6.10
C PHE A 123 -5.36 9.81 5.65
N GLY A 124 -6.06 10.24 4.61
CA GLY A 124 -5.97 11.58 4.06
C GLY A 124 -7.33 12.01 3.53
N PHE A 125 -7.67 13.28 3.70
CA PHE A 125 -8.88 13.82 3.10
C PHE A 125 -8.81 13.73 1.57
N SER A 126 -9.83 13.15 0.95
CA SER A 126 -9.97 13.02 -0.50
C SER A 126 -11.45 12.95 -0.89
N ARG A 127 -11.74 13.04 -2.19
CA ARG A 127 -13.11 12.87 -2.72
C ARG A 127 -13.78 11.57 -2.27
N MET A 128 -13.02 10.48 -2.09
CA MET A 128 -13.55 9.20 -1.60
C MET A 128 -14.16 9.32 -0.20
N VAL A 129 -13.58 10.17 0.65
CA VAL A 129 -14.05 10.41 2.01
C VAL A 129 -15.26 11.33 2.02
N THR A 130 -15.31 12.35 1.15
CA THR A 130 -16.48 13.26 1.10
C THR A 130 -17.75 12.55 0.62
N ASP A 131 -17.62 11.62 -0.33
CA ASP A 131 -18.78 10.88 -0.87
C ASP A 131 -19.33 9.83 0.13
N THR A 132 -18.58 9.52 1.20
CA THR A 132 -18.98 8.57 2.26
C THR A 132 -19.43 9.25 3.55
N VAL A 133 -19.42 10.58 3.59
CA VAL A 133 -19.86 11.37 4.75
C VAL A 133 -21.13 12.14 4.39
N ASP A 134 -22.23 11.85 5.10
CA ASP A 134 -23.55 12.44 4.87
C ASP A 134 -23.62 13.97 5.10
N ASP A 135 -22.71 14.53 5.91
CA ASP A 135 -22.65 15.96 6.23
C ASP A 135 -21.22 16.53 6.10
N ALA A 136 -20.80 16.76 4.85
CA ALA A 136 -19.49 17.32 4.54
C ALA A 136 -19.26 18.74 5.13
N ALA A 137 -20.34 19.50 5.36
CA ALA A 137 -20.28 20.85 5.91
C ALA A 137 -19.97 20.85 7.42
N ALA A 138 -20.47 19.86 8.17
CA ALA A 138 -20.13 19.70 9.59
C ALA A 138 -18.66 19.28 9.83
N ILE A 139 -18.03 18.64 8.84
CA ILE A 139 -16.63 18.21 8.92
C ILE A 139 -15.65 19.35 8.62
N GLU A 140 -16.02 20.28 7.74
CA GLU A 140 -15.19 21.44 7.37
C GLU A 140 -14.92 22.38 8.56
N ASP A 141 -15.91 22.57 9.44
CA ASP A 141 -15.85 23.52 10.55
C ASP A 141 -15.09 23.00 11.79
N ALA A 142 -14.72 21.71 11.81
CA ALA A 142 -14.25 21.02 13.02
C ALA A 142 -12.72 20.92 13.16
N GLY A 143 -11.92 21.48 12.24
CA GLY A 143 -10.45 21.32 12.23
C GLY A 143 -9.96 19.89 11.95
N PHE A 144 -10.88 18.91 11.86
CA PHE A 144 -10.61 17.52 11.54
C PHE A 144 -9.92 17.37 10.17
N LEU A 145 -10.42 18.07 9.14
CA LEU A 145 -9.81 18.04 7.80
C LEU A 145 -8.40 18.61 7.76
N GLN A 146 -8.12 19.64 8.57
CA GLN A 146 -6.77 20.19 8.70
C GLN A 146 -5.82 19.21 9.39
N ALA A 147 -6.33 18.36 10.29
CA ALA A 147 -5.54 17.35 10.96
C ALA A 147 -5.14 16.19 10.02
N ILE A 148 -6.03 15.74 9.13
CA ILE A 148 -5.79 14.59 8.23
C ILE A 148 -5.35 15.01 6.81
N ARG A 149 -4.47 16.01 6.73
CA ARG A 149 -3.91 16.47 5.45
C ARG A 149 -3.20 15.34 4.68
N PRO A 150 -3.49 15.12 3.39
CA PRO A 150 -2.91 14.03 2.61
C PRO A 150 -1.38 14.14 2.46
N GLU A 151 -0.84 15.36 2.52
CA GLU A 151 0.61 15.61 2.48
C GLU A 151 1.35 14.95 3.65
N LEU A 152 0.66 14.71 4.77
CA LEU A 152 1.26 14.05 5.94
C LEU A 152 1.51 12.56 5.72
N VAL A 153 0.97 11.97 4.67
CA VAL A 153 1.22 10.56 4.30
C VAL A 153 2.43 10.41 3.38
N VAL A 154 2.73 11.44 2.58
CA VAL A 154 3.80 11.42 1.59
C VAL A 154 5.16 10.95 2.14
N PRO A 155 5.62 11.36 3.34
CA PRO A 155 6.94 10.99 3.83
C PRO A 155 7.17 9.48 3.98
N ILE A 156 6.18 8.72 4.46
CA ILE A 156 6.35 7.27 4.65
C ILE A 156 6.39 6.55 3.31
N VAL A 157 5.59 6.99 2.32
CA VAL A 157 5.58 6.40 0.98
C VAL A 157 6.91 6.66 0.27
N VAL A 158 7.42 7.90 0.35
CA VAL A 158 8.72 8.27 -0.20
C VAL A 158 9.85 7.46 0.45
N TYR A 159 9.83 7.29 1.78
CA TYR A 159 10.83 6.48 2.46
C TYR A 159 10.78 5.02 2.00
N LEU A 160 9.59 4.39 2.00
CA LEU A 160 9.42 2.98 1.64
C LEU A 160 9.78 2.69 0.17
N ALA A 161 9.65 3.67 -0.73
CA ALA A 161 10.05 3.55 -2.13
C ALA A 161 11.54 3.85 -2.38
N SER A 162 12.27 4.36 -1.38
CA SER A 162 13.67 4.75 -1.53
C SER A 162 14.62 3.56 -1.39
N ARG A 163 15.82 3.70 -1.95
CA ARG A 163 16.91 2.71 -1.79
C ARG A 163 17.43 2.60 -0.35
N ASP A 164 17.15 3.59 0.49
CA ASP A 164 17.53 3.58 1.90
C ASP A 164 16.60 2.65 2.74
N CYS A 165 15.46 2.22 2.19
CA CYS A 165 14.54 1.34 2.88
C CYS A 165 14.93 -0.14 2.70
N GLU A 166 15.44 -0.74 3.77
CA GLU A 166 15.71 -2.19 3.84
C GLU A 166 14.49 -3.01 4.29
N LEU A 167 13.37 -2.34 4.61
CA LEU A 167 12.17 -3.01 5.10
C LEU A 167 11.39 -3.63 3.95
N THR A 168 10.92 -4.85 4.14
CA THR A 168 9.95 -5.52 3.26
C THR A 168 8.90 -6.22 4.11
N HIS A 169 7.74 -6.51 3.50
CA HIS A 169 6.63 -7.24 4.12
C HIS A 169 6.05 -6.54 5.36
N GLN A 170 6.05 -5.21 5.38
CA GLN A 170 5.48 -4.42 6.47
C GLN A 170 4.23 -3.67 6.06
N ASN A 171 3.32 -3.49 7.02
CA ASN A 171 2.12 -2.66 6.89
C ASN A 171 2.25 -1.44 7.80
N TYR A 172 1.97 -0.25 7.30
CA TYR A 172 2.05 0.99 8.08
C TYR A 172 0.77 1.81 7.98
N SER A 173 0.22 2.22 9.12
CA SER A 173 -0.81 3.26 9.18
C SER A 173 -0.14 4.62 9.21
N ALA A 174 -0.61 5.54 8.36
CA ALA A 174 -0.20 6.95 8.35
C ALA A 174 -1.44 7.83 8.44
N CYS A 175 -1.57 8.60 9.53
CA CYS A 175 -2.74 9.44 9.80
C CYS A 175 -2.33 10.66 10.63
N ALA A 176 -2.65 11.87 10.17
CA ALA A 176 -2.43 13.11 10.92
C ALA A 176 -1.00 13.29 11.48
N GLY A 177 0.01 12.84 10.73
CA GLY A 177 1.42 12.89 11.14
C GLY A 177 1.86 11.76 12.09
N ARG A 178 0.96 10.87 12.49
CA ARG A 178 1.29 9.62 13.18
C ARG A 178 1.60 8.52 12.16
N PHE A 179 2.72 7.84 12.37
CA PHE A 179 3.12 6.65 11.62
C PHE A 179 3.22 5.48 12.59
N ALA A 180 2.57 4.35 12.29
CA ALA A 180 2.67 3.15 13.12
C ALA A 180 2.61 1.88 12.29
N ARG A 181 3.30 0.84 12.74
CA ARG A 181 3.21 -0.50 12.16
C ARG A 181 1.82 -1.08 12.44
N VAL A 182 1.19 -1.61 11.40
CA VAL A 182 0.04 -2.50 11.46
C VAL A 182 0.57 -3.92 11.30
N PHE A 183 0.09 -4.86 12.10
CA PHE A 183 0.55 -6.25 12.06
C PHE A 183 -0.61 -7.21 12.30
N VAL A 184 -0.43 -8.45 11.87
CA VAL A 184 -1.34 -9.55 12.19
C VAL A 184 -0.81 -10.21 13.46
N GLY A 185 -1.63 -10.18 14.52
CA GLY A 185 -1.39 -10.95 15.74
C GLY A 185 -2.14 -12.28 15.65
N LEU A 186 -1.46 -13.39 15.91
CA LEU A 186 -2.07 -14.70 16.07
C LEU A 186 -2.39 -14.91 17.55
N GLY A 187 -3.68 -14.92 17.88
CA GLY A 187 -4.15 -15.24 19.23
C GLY A 187 -3.83 -16.69 19.60
N GLN A 188 -3.70 -16.97 20.91
CA GLN A 188 -3.40 -18.33 21.38
C GLN A 188 -4.46 -19.38 20.99
N GLY A 189 -5.72 -18.98 20.87
CA GLY A 189 -6.81 -19.85 20.47
C GLY A 189 -6.99 -21.09 21.36
N TRP A 190 -7.58 -22.13 20.78
CA TRP A 190 -7.82 -23.42 21.42
C TRP A 190 -7.17 -24.54 20.62
N VAL A 191 -6.57 -25.50 21.33
CA VAL A 191 -6.03 -26.74 20.76
C VAL A 191 -6.83 -27.88 21.37
N SER A 192 -7.34 -28.78 20.53
CA SER A 192 -8.04 -29.99 21.00
C SER A 192 -7.07 -30.95 21.68
N GLU A 193 -7.60 -31.86 22.49
CA GLU A 193 -6.80 -32.95 23.05
C GLU A 193 -6.25 -33.82 21.91
N ALA A 194 -5.04 -34.37 22.10
CA ALA A 194 -4.22 -34.95 21.02
C ALA A 194 -4.86 -36.14 20.26
N ASP A 195 -5.87 -36.78 20.86
CA ASP A 195 -6.54 -37.97 20.31
C ASP A 195 -7.97 -37.69 19.79
N ASP A 196 -8.50 -36.48 19.98
CA ASP A 196 -9.86 -36.11 19.57
C ASP A 196 -9.85 -35.34 18.24
N ALA A 197 -10.71 -35.76 17.30
CA ALA A 197 -11.01 -34.97 16.11
C ALA A 197 -12.00 -33.85 16.48
N PRO A 198 -11.58 -32.56 16.46
CA PRO A 198 -12.45 -31.46 16.85
C PRO A 198 -13.65 -31.34 15.90
N THR A 199 -14.82 -31.04 16.46
CA THR A 199 -16.05 -30.84 15.69
C THR A 199 -16.39 -29.36 15.52
N ALA A 200 -17.33 -29.04 14.62
CA ALA A 200 -17.86 -27.68 14.50
C ALA A 200 -18.56 -27.22 15.80
N ASP A 201 -19.21 -28.14 16.53
CA ASP A 201 -19.86 -27.85 17.80
C ASP A 201 -18.83 -27.51 18.90
N ASP A 202 -17.66 -28.14 18.88
CA ASP A 202 -16.55 -27.80 19.78
C ASP A 202 -16.04 -26.38 19.56
N ILE A 203 -15.94 -25.95 18.30
CA ILE A 203 -15.57 -24.59 17.92
C ILE A 203 -16.65 -23.61 18.38
N ALA A 204 -17.93 -23.90 18.12
CA ALA A 204 -19.03 -23.05 18.56
C ALA A 204 -19.05 -22.86 20.08
N ALA A 205 -18.84 -23.95 20.84
CA ALA A 205 -18.77 -23.93 22.30
C ALA A 205 -17.57 -23.14 22.84
N ARG A 206 -16.48 -23.04 22.07
CA ARG A 206 -15.21 -22.40 22.47
C ARG A 206 -14.90 -21.14 21.67
N LEU A 207 -15.88 -20.58 20.95
CA LEU A 207 -15.67 -19.48 20.02
C LEU A 207 -15.07 -18.24 20.70
N ALA A 208 -15.40 -18.01 21.98
CA ALA A 208 -14.82 -16.94 22.78
C ALA A 208 -13.30 -17.11 22.99
N GLN A 209 -12.83 -18.35 23.20
CA GLN A 209 -11.41 -18.66 23.33
C GLN A 209 -10.71 -18.60 21.97
N VAL A 210 -11.33 -19.15 20.92
CA VAL A 210 -10.80 -19.11 19.54
C VAL A 210 -10.66 -17.67 19.03
N SER A 211 -11.62 -16.80 19.38
CA SER A 211 -11.64 -15.39 18.97
C SER A 211 -10.86 -14.46 19.90
N ALA A 212 -10.21 -14.98 20.94
CA ALA A 212 -9.47 -14.15 21.89
C ALA A 212 -8.28 -13.48 21.21
N THR A 213 -8.20 -12.16 21.32
CA THR A 213 -7.12 -11.35 20.72
C THR A 213 -5.87 -11.26 21.60
N GLU A 214 -5.97 -11.71 22.86
CA GLU A 214 -4.85 -11.71 23.81
C GLU A 214 -4.85 -13.01 24.66
N PRO A 215 -3.66 -13.53 25.01
CA PRO A 215 -2.35 -13.12 24.50
C PRO A 215 -2.16 -13.53 23.03
N PHE A 216 -1.31 -12.81 22.30
CA PHE A 216 -1.01 -13.08 20.89
C PHE A 216 0.50 -13.18 20.64
N THR A 217 0.85 -13.77 19.50
CA THR A 217 2.19 -13.74 18.92
C THR A 217 2.14 -12.99 17.59
N VAL A 218 3.28 -12.50 17.11
CA VAL A 218 3.40 -11.92 15.75
C VAL A 218 4.27 -12.87 14.94
N PRO A 219 3.67 -13.85 14.25
CA PRO A 219 4.45 -14.83 13.50
C PRO A 219 5.15 -14.16 12.31
N GLY A 220 6.42 -14.52 12.09
CA GLY A 220 7.18 -14.12 10.90
C GLY A 220 6.95 -15.06 9.72
N SER A 221 6.57 -16.31 9.98
CA SER A 221 6.24 -17.31 8.97
C SER A 221 5.18 -18.31 9.46
N ILE A 222 4.64 -19.11 8.54
CA ILE A 222 3.76 -20.24 8.89
C ILE A 222 4.45 -21.28 9.78
N PHE A 223 5.78 -21.40 9.70
CA PHE A 223 6.53 -22.32 10.54
C PHE A 223 6.51 -21.91 12.01
N ASP A 224 6.51 -20.60 12.29
CA ASP A 224 6.45 -20.10 13.67
C ASP A 224 5.13 -20.51 14.34
N GLU A 225 4.04 -20.48 13.59
CA GLU A 225 2.74 -20.98 14.05
C GLU A 225 2.76 -22.50 14.26
N VAL A 226 3.21 -23.25 13.25
CA VAL A 226 3.26 -24.72 13.33
C VAL A 226 4.12 -25.18 14.51
N PHE A 227 5.31 -24.61 14.68
CA PHE A 227 6.20 -24.95 15.80
C PHE A 227 5.58 -24.57 17.14
N GLY A 228 4.93 -23.40 17.23
CA GLY A 228 4.21 -23.00 18.45
C GLY A 228 3.08 -23.96 18.82
N VAL A 229 2.38 -24.53 17.83
CA VAL A 229 1.36 -25.57 18.07
C VAL A 229 2.00 -26.91 18.43
N CYS A 230 3.06 -27.33 17.75
CA CYS A 230 3.81 -28.55 18.06
C CYS A 230 4.34 -28.55 19.50
N ASP A 231 4.91 -27.44 19.97
CA ASP A 231 5.38 -27.29 21.35
C ASP A 231 4.24 -27.49 22.36
N ARG A 232 3.05 -26.95 22.08
CA ARG A 232 1.85 -27.12 22.93
C ARG A 232 1.34 -28.55 22.95
N LEU A 233 1.55 -29.29 21.86
CA LEU A 233 1.24 -30.71 21.74
C LEU A 233 2.36 -31.61 22.28
N GLY A 234 3.48 -31.05 22.76
CA GLY A 234 4.64 -31.80 23.23
C GLY A 234 5.39 -32.56 22.12
N ILE A 235 5.22 -32.14 20.86
CA ILE A 235 5.90 -32.71 19.70
C ILE A 235 7.28 -32.07 19.59
N ALA A 236 8.33 -32.86 19.83
CA ALA A 236 9.71 -32.41 19.67
C ALA A 236 10.01 -32.14 18.19
N MET A 237 10.43 -30.91 17.88
CA MET A 237 10.86 -30.42 16.58
C MET A 237 12.39 -30.43 16.42
#